data_AF-A0A7V6CC51-F1
#
_entry.id   AF-A0A7V6CC51-F1
#
_cell.length_a   1.000
_cell.length_b   1.000
_cell.length_c   1.000
_cell.angle_alpha   90.00
_cell.angle_beta   90.00
_cell.angle_gamma   90.00
#
_symmetry.space_group_name_H-M   'P 1'
#
loop_
_entity.id
_entity.type
_entity.pdbx_description
1 polymer ?
#
loop_
_entity_poly.entity_id
_entity_poly.type
_entity_poly.pdbx_seq_one_letter_code
_entity_poly.pdbx_strand_id
1 'polypeptide(L)'
;MSLTFIHTIRAGIPAVLCLLMFASPVAAKSRWYKYENPYFVAYSNAPEKKALAMLDNLERFRVAFEQVSSIEVPESAPQVTVLIVRSSSEFAKLRPIKNAAGFMTSINDQRFIVVPASGDPAWRGESIRHELAHVWLRYHSFKYPSWYEEGFAELMSATQFINDNQSFTV
;
A
#
# COMPACT_ATOMS: atom_id res chain seq x y z
N MET A 1 16.95 31.66 -78.53
CA MET A 1 18.05 31.00 -77.78
C MET A 1 18.73 32.11 -77.00
N SER A 2 18.61 32.32 -75.69
CA SER A 2 18.23 31.51 -74.52
C SER A 2 17.66 32.47 -73.45
N LEU A 3 16.58 32.13 -72.72
CA LEU A 3 16.55 31.76 -71.27
C LEU A 3 17.09 32.89 -70.35
N THR A 4 16.52 33.32 -69.22
CA THR A 4 15.55 32.75 -68.27
C THR A 4 15.19 33.81 -67.21
N PHE A 5 14.04 33.64 -66.55
CA PHE A 5 13.66 34.19 -65.23
C PHE A 5 14.77 33.97 -64.17
N ILE A 6 14.87 34.70 -63.06
CA ILE A 6 14.17 34.37 -61.79
C ILE A 6 14.36 35.54 -60.79
N HIS A 7 13.30 35.73 -60.02
CA HIS A 7 13.09 36.74 -58.98
C HIS A 7 14.06 36.63 -57.80
N THR A 8 14.27 37.79 -57.18
CA THR A 8 14.82 37.99 -55.83
C THR A 8 14.26 37.01 -54.80
N ILE A 9 15.13 36.20 -54.18
CA ILE A 9 14.80 35.48 -52.95
C ILE A 9 15.21 36.34 -51.78
N ARG A 10 14.24 37.04 -51.20
CA ARG A 10 14.33 37.64 -49.86
C ARG A 10 13.63 36.66 -48.92
N ALA A 11 14.40 35.84 -48.20
CA ALA A 11 13.89 34.99 -47.15
C ALA A 11 14.96 34.84 -46.06
N GLY A 12 15.14 35.90 -45.27
CA GLY A 12 15.74 35.77 -43.95
C GLY A 12 14.72 35.10 -43.04
N ILE A 13 14.79 33.77 -42.95
CA ILE A 13 14.09 33.01 -41.92
C ILE A 13 14.95 33.16 -40.65
N PRO A 14 14.49 33.85 -39.59
CA PRO A 14 15.25 33.87 -38.36
C PRO A 14 15.22 32.45 -37.79
N ALA A 15 16.42 31.88 -37.63
CA ALA A 15 16.66 30.64 -36.91
C ALA A 15 16.32 30.83 -35.42
N VAL A 16 15.03 30.84 -35.10
CA VAL A 16 14.52 30.84 -33.72
C VAL A 16 13.62 29.64 -33.59
N LEU A 17 14.19 28.43 -33.65
CA LEU A 17 13.44 27.22 -33.32
C LEU A 17 14.37 26.05 -32.99
N CYS A 18 15.26 26.20 -32.00
CA CYS A 18 16.01 25.04 -31.48
C CYS A 18 16.52 25.23 -30.05
N LEU A 19 15.70 25.82 -29.18
CA LEU A 19 15.99 25.83 -27.73
C LEU A 19 14.76 25.43 -26.91
N LEU A 20 14.00 24.45 -27.40
CA LEU A 20 13.04 23.75 -26.56
C LEU A 20 13.74 22.56 -25.91
N MET A 21 14.34 22.88 -24.76
CA MET A 21 14.23 22.09 -23.55
C MET A 21 14.61 20.61 -23.68
N PHE A 22 15.90 20.32 -23.49
CA PHE A 22 16.32 19.14 -22.75
C PHE A 22 15.88 19.28 -21.28
N ALA A 23 14.57 19.37 -21.04
CA ALA A 23 14.02 19.08 -19.72
C ALA A 23 14.05 17.55 -19.60
N SER A 24 15.20 16.99 -19.24
CA SER A 24 15.23 15.62 -18.76
C SER A 24 14.18 15.54 -17.65
N PRO A 25 13.20 14.61 -17.71
CA PRO A 25 12.28 14.44 -16.61
C PRO A 25 13.14 14.10 -15.40
N VAL A 26 13.25 15.05 -14.47
CA VAL A 26 13.80 14.76 -13.15
C VAL A 26 12.90 13.67 -12.62
N ALA A 27 13.41 12.44 -12.59
CA ALA A 27 12.71 11.33 -11.96
C ALA A 27 12.44 11.80 -10.54
N ALA A 28 11.17 12.13 -10.25
CA ALA A 28 10.79 12.66 -8.96
C ALA A 28 11.22 11.62 -7.93
N LYS A 29 12.25 11.94 -7.13
CA LYS A 29 12.68 11.05 -6.03
C LYS A 29 11.43 10.74 -5.23
N SER A 30 11.07 9.46 -5.11
CA SER A 30 9.87 9.09 -4.37
C SER A 30 10.09 9.47 -2.91
N ARG A 31 9.46 10.56 -2.47
CA ARG A 31 9.51 10.98 -1.07
C ARG A 31 8.67 9.99 -0.26
N TRP A 32 9.26 9.47 0.81
CA TRP A 32 8.60 8.62 1.79
C TRP A 32 8.13 9.45 2.97
N TYR A 33 6.95 9.13 3.48
CA TYR A 33 6.32 9.76 4.63
C TYR A 33 6.07 8.72 5.71
N LYS A 34 6.18 9.13 6.97
CA LYS A 34 5.88 8.31 8.14
C LYS A 34 4.51 8.72 8.71
N TYR A 35 3.69 7.73 9.04
CA TYR A 35 2.42 7.88 9.75
C TYR A 35 2.41 6.87 10.90
N GLU A 36 1.77 7.17 12.03
CA GLU A 36 1.75 6.25 13.17
C GLU A 36 0.51 6.40 14.04
N ASN A 37 0.13 5.30 14.68
CA ASN A 37 -0.84 5.21 15.76
C ASN A 37 -0.32 4.19 16.80
N PRO A 38 -1.02 3.91 17.91
CA PRO A 38 -0.51 2.97 18.94
C PRO A 38 -0.11 1.58 18.42
N TYR A 39 -0.73 1.09 17.35
CA TYR A 39 -0.58 -0.28 16.85
C TYR A 39 0.20 -0.41 15.54
N PHE A 40 0.34 0.68 14.78
CA PHE A 40 0.93 0.69 13.46
C PHE A 40 1.91 1.85 13.27
N VAL A 41 3.01 1.56 12.58
CA VAL A 41 3.88 2.58 11.99
C VAL A 41 3.91 2.37 10.47
N ALA A 42 3.44 3.31 9.68
CA ALA A 42 3.46 3.19 8.23
C ALA A 42 4.54 4.08 7.60
N TYR A 43 5.27 3.51 6.65
CA TYR A 43 6.09 4.26 5.71
C TYR A 43 5.46 4.15 4.33
N SER A 44 5.22 5.29 3.69
CA SER A 44 4.59 5.31 2.37
C SER A 44 5.19 6.34 1.43
N ASN A 45 5.37 5.95 0.18
CA ASN A 45 5.61 6.88 -0.92
C ASN A 45 4.35 7.05 -1.80
N ALA A 46 3.18 6.58 -1.36
CA ALA A 46 1.90 6.71 -2.05
C ALA A 46 1.24 8.09 -1.79
N PRO A 47 0.17 8.46 -2.53
CA PRO A 47 -0.64 9.63 -2.17
C PRO A 47 -1.18 9.51 -0.74
N GLU A 48 -1.05 10.58 0.05
CA GLU A 48 -1.41 10.62 1.47
C GLU A 48 -2.80 10.05 1.75
N LYS A 49 -3.81 10.49 0.99
CA LYS A 49 -5.19 9.98 1.11
C LYS A 49 -5.28 8.44 1.07
N LYS A 50 -4.46 7.78 0.24
CA LYS A 50 -4.45 6.31 0.15
C LYS A 50 -3.71 5.66 1.31
N ALA A 51 -2.64 6.27 1.79
CA ALA A 51 -1.89 5.78 2.94
C ALA A 51 -2.75 5.86 4.21
N LEU A 52 -3.42 7.01 4.43
CA LEU A 52 -4.33 7.20 5.55
C LEU A 52 -5.54 6.26 5.48
N ALA A 53 -6.15 6.08 4.30
CA ALA A 53 -7.26 5.13 4.15
C ALA A 53 -6.87 3.67 4.43
N MET A 54 -5.64 3.27 4.10
CA MET A 54 -5.12 1.94 4.46
C MET A 54 -4.97 1.82 5.98
N LEU A 55 -4.30 2.79 6.62
CA LEU A 55 -4.12 2.78 8.08
C LEU A 55 -5.44 2.78 8.84
N ASP A 56 -6.42 3.59 8.42
CA ASP A 56 -7.77 3.60 8.97
C ASP A 56 -8.43 2.21 8.84
N ASN A 57 -8.30 1.55 7.68
CA ASN A 57 -8.85 0.22 7.49
C ASN A 57 -8.23 -0.82 8.43
N LEU A 58 -6.92 -0.76 8.66
CA LEU A 58 -6.21 -1.67 9.57
C LEU A 58 -6.61 -1.42 11.04
N GLU A 59 -6.77 -0.16 11.44
CA GLU A 59 -7.22 0.17 12.79
C GLU A 59 -8.67 -0.28 13.03
N ARG A 60 -9.56 -0.10 12.04
CA ARG A 60 -10.94 -0.61 12.11
C ARG A 60 -10.96 -2.12 12.22
N PHE A 61 -10.07 -2.81 11.50
CA PHE A 61 -9.95 -4.25 11.61
C PHE A 61 -9.48 -4.69 13.00
N ARG A 62 -8.54 -3.97 13.62
CA ARG A 62 -8.12 -4.24 15.00
C ARG A 62 -9.30 -4.20 15.96
N VAL A 63 -10.12 -3.15 15.88
CA VAL A 63 -11.32 -3.01 16.72
C VAL A 63 -12.30 -4.17 16.49
N ALA A 64 -12.57 -4.53 15.23
CA ALA A 64 -13.45 -5.66 14.91
C ALA A 64 -12.87 -6.99 15.42
N PHE A 65 -11.56 -7.20 15.29
CA PHE A 65 -10.87 -8.38 15.79
C PHE A 65 -11.06 -8.54 17.29
N GLU A 66 -10.82 -7.49 18.09
CA GLU A 66 -11.00 -7.56 19.54
C GLU A 66 -12.46 -7.86 19.92
N GLN A 67 -13.42 -7.27 19.20
CA GLN A 67 -14.84 -7.48 19.46
C GLN A 67 -15.31 -8.91 19.16
N VAL A 68 -14.80 -9.54 18.09
CA VAL A 68 -15.20 -10.92 17.71
C VAL A 68 -14.44 -11.96 18.52
N SER A 69 -13.13 -11.78 18.64
CA SER A 69 -12.26 -12.76 19.31
C SER A 69 -12.34 -12.69 20.83
N SER A 70 -12.77 -11.55 21.38
CA SER A 70 -12.60 -11.21 22.80
C SER A 70 -11.14 -11.24 23.27
N ILE A 71 -10.18 -11.13 22.34
CA ILE A 71 -8.75 -11.02 22.60
C ILE A 71 -8.38 -9.54 22.50
N GLU A 72 -7.91 -8.95 23.60
CA GLU A 72 -7.42 -7.58 23.62
C GLU A 72 -5.97 -7.52 23.11
N VAL A 73 -5.69 -6.60 22.17
CA VAL A 73 -4.34 -6.30 21.73
C VAL A 73 -3.82 -5.16 22.62
N PRO A 74 -2.88 -5.42 23.54
CA PRO A 74 -2.43 -4.40 24.47
C PRO A 74 -1.72 -3.28 23.73
N GLU A 75 -1.86 -2.02 24.18
CA GLU A 75 -1.09 -0.89 23.60
C GLU A 75 0.43 -1.06 23.73
N SER A 76 0.89 -1.90 24.68
CA SER A 76 2.30 -2.27 24.82
C SER A 76 2.78 -3.30 23.78
N ALA A 77 1.88 -3.82 22.93
CA ALA A 77 2.24 -4.69 21.82
C ALA A 77 3.22 -3.96 20.88
N PRO A 78 4.25 -4.65 20.34
CA PRO A 78 5.09 -4.05 19.31
C PRO A 78 4.24 -3.62 18.11
N GLN A 79 4.42 -2.38 17.67
CA GLN A 79 3.76 -1.85 16.47
C GLN A 79 4.08 -2.70 15.25
N VAL A 80 3.06 -2.94 14.41
CA VAL A 80 3.27 -3.54 13.09
C VAL A 80 3.73 -2.46 12.12
N THR A 81 4.83 -2.71 11.41
CA THR A 81 5.33 -1.77 10.40
C THR A 81 4.66 -2.00 9.07
N VAL A 82 4.09 -0.97 8.45
CA VAL A 82 3.34 -1.05 7.18
C VAL A 82 4.07 -0.29 6.09
N LEU A 83 4.65 -1.00 5.13
CA LEU A 83 5.24 -0.42 3.93
C LEU A 83 4.18 -0.31 2.84
N ILE A 84 3.67 0.90 2.61
CA ILE A 84 2.64 1.20 1.62
C ILE A 84 3.31 1.76 0.37
N VAL A 85 3.57 0.91 -0.61
CA VAL A 85 4.23 1.32 -1.86
C VAL A 85 3.24 1.92 -2.86
N ARG A 86 3.68 2.91 -3.62
CA ARG A 86 2.81 3.72 -4.50
C ARG A 86 2.08 2.91 -5.57
N SER A 87 2.74 1.90 -6.13
CA SER A 87 2.28 1.23 -7.35
C SER A 87 2.45 -0.28 -7.31
N SER A 88 1.61 -0.98 -8.08
CA SER A 88 1.70 -2.44 -8.24
C SER A 88 3.02 -2.87 -8.90
N SER A 89 3.66 -2.01 -9.70
CA SER A 89 4.96 -2.30 -10.31
C SER A 89 6.11 -2.19 -9.32
N GLU A 90 6.06 -1.26 -8.37
CA GLU A 90 7.00 -1.23 -7.23
C GLU A 90 6.79 -2.45 -6.33
N PHE A 91 5.53 -2.76 -5.99
CA PHE A 91 5.21 -3.94 -5.19
C PHE A 91 5.64 -5.25 -5.85
N ALA A 92 5.52 -5.36 -7.18
CA ALA A 92 5.92 -6.55 -7.92
C ALA A 92 7.42 -6.89 -7.78
N LYS A 93 8.27 -5.91 -7.44
CA LYS A 93 9.69 -6.10 -7.16
C LYS A 93 9.97 -6.62 -5.75
N LEU A 94 9.00 -6.45 -4.84
CA LEU A 94 9.14 -6.77 -3.41
C LEU A 94 8.42 -8.07 -3.04
N ARG A 95 7.34 -8.41 -3.74
CA ARG A 95 6.50 -9.55 -3.39
C ARG A 95 7.23 -10.89 -3.54
N PRO A 96 7.05 -11.82 -2.60
CA PRO A 96 7.69 -13.14 -2.67
C PRO A 96 7.06 -14.05 -3.73
N ILE A 97 5.77 -13.84 -4.04
CA ILE A 97 5.01 -14.63 -5.00
C ILE A 97 4.24 -13.73 -5.98
N LYS A 98 4.03 -14.23 -7.20
CA LYS A 98 3.43 -13.45 -8.31
C LYS A 98 1.98 -12.99 -8.04
N ASN A 99 1.24 -13.66 -7.18
CA ASN A 99 -0.17 -13.36 -6.94
C ASN A 99 -0.45 -12.78 -5.55
N ALA A 100 0.57 -12.35 -4.80
CA ALA A 100 0.32 -11.65 -3.54
C ALA A 100 -0.40 -10.32 -3.81
N ALA A 101 -1.40 -9.99 -2.98
CA ALA A 101 -2.04 -8.68 -2.93
C ALA A 101 -1.41 -7.78 -1.85
N GLY A 102 -0.87 -8.42 -0.82
CA GLY A 102 -0.01 -7.89 0.23
C GLY A 102 0.67 -9.10 0.88
N PHE A 103 1.68 -8.88 1.71
CA PHE A 103 2.25 -9.96 2.50
C PHE A 103 2.78 -9.45 3.82
N MET A 104 2.86 -10.34 4.80
CA MET A 104 3.59 -10.09 6.03
C MET A 104 4.93 -10.81 6.02
N THR A 105 5.95 -10.17 6.60
CA THR A 105 7.26 -10.76 6.84
C THR A 105 7.79 -10.31 8.19
N SER A 106 8.94 -10.84 8.60
CA SER A 106 9.55 -10.49 9.89
C SER A 106 11.04 -10.30 9.72
N ILE A 107 11.55 -9.20 10.27
CA ILE A 107 12.97 -8.85 10.24
C ILE A 107 13.35 -8.47 11.67
N ASN A 108 14.32 -9.17 12.26
CA ASN A 108 14.75 -8.95 13.65
C ASN A 108 13.57 -8.90 14.64
N ASP A 109 12.68 -9.90 14.57
CA ASP A 109 11.45 -10.02 15.36
C ASP A 109 10.40 -8.91 15.19
N GLN A 110 10.64 -7.92 14.33
CA GLN A 110 9.67 -6.90 13.98
C GLN A 110 8.81 -7.36 12.80
N ARG A 111 7.49 -7.19 12.92
CA ARG A 111 6.52 -7.57 11.88
C ARG A 111 6.38 -6.45 10.84
N PHE A 112 6.43 -6.83 9.56
CA PHE A 112 6.27 -5.92 8.42
C PHE A 112 5.14 -6.38 7.52
N ILE A 113 4.16 -5.52 7.28
CA ILE A 113 3.21 -5.64 6.18
C ILE A 113 3.78 -4.86 4.99
N VAL A 114 3.76 -5.47 3.81
CA VAL A 114 4.10 -4.78 2.56
C VAL A 114 2.90 -4.85 1.62
N VAL A 115 2.44 -3.70 1.15
CA VAL A 115 1.19 -3.58 0.38
C VAL A 115 1.26 -2.45 -0.66
N PRO A 116 0.74 -2.64 -1.89
CA PRO A 116 0.56 -1.55 -2.82
C PRO A 116 -0.67 -0.68 -2.48
N ALA A 117 -0.55 0.62 -2.71
CA ALA A 117 -1.65 1.59 -2.65
C ALA A 117 -2.60 1.51 -3.88
N SER A 118 -2.24 0.72 -4.88
CA SER A 118 -3.04 0.46 -6.08
C SER A 118 -3.47 -1.01 -6.16
N GLY A 119 -4.48 -1.28 -6.97
CA GLY A 119 -5.10 -2.61 -7.09
C GLY A 119 -6.37 -2.71 -6.27
N ASP A 120 -7.01 -3.87 -6.33
CA ASP A 120 -8.28 -4.16 -5.67
C ASP A 120 -8.18 -3.93 -4.15
N PRO A 121 -8.92 -2.96 -3.57
CA PRO A 121 -8.91 -2.72 -2.13
C PRO A 121 -9.43 -3.88 -1.29
N ALA A 122 -10.42 -4.63 -1.78
CA ALA A 122 -11.00 -5.74 -1.04
C ALA A 122 -9.98 -6.86 -0.89
N TRP A 123 -9.42 -7.31 -2.02
CA TRP A 123 -8.44 -8.41 -2.03
C TRP A 123 -7.16 -8.09 -1.24
N ARG A 124 -6.65 -6.86 -1.35
CA ARG A 124 -5.50 -6.39 -0.56
C ARG A 124 -5.82 -6.35 0.94
N GLY A 125 -7.01 -5.86 1.28
CA GLY A 125 -7.48 -5.80 2.66
C GLY A 125 -7.60 -7.19 3.27
N GLU A 126 -8.28 -8.10 2.58
CA GLU A 126 -8.48 -9.50 2.99
C GLU A 126 -7.15 -10.19 3.26
N SER A 127 -6.21 -10.11 2.32
CA SER A 127 -4.87 -10.73 2.48
C SER A 127 -4.14 -10.21 3.72
N ILE A 128 -4.22 -8.91 4.02
CA ILE A 128 -3.51 -8.32 5.17
C ILE A 128 -4.23 -8.61 6.48
N ARG A 129 -5.57 -8.62 6.48
CA ARG A 129 -6.37 -8.97 7.64
C ARG A 129 -6.12 -10.42 8.07
N HIS A 130 -5.97 -11.34 7.12
CA HIS A 130 -5.58 -12.72 7.39
C HIS A 130 -4.26 -12.80 8.19
N GLU A 131 -3.23 -12.12 7.70
CA GLU A 131 -1.93 -12.07 8.37
C GLU A 131 -1.98 -11.37 9.74
N LEU A 132 -2.78 -10.32 9.87
CA LEU A 132 -2.96 -9.63 11.16
C LEU A 132 -3.70 -10.47 12.18
N ALA A 133 -4.70 -11.25 11.76
CA ALA A 133 -5.39 -12.19 12.64
C ALA A 133 -4.38 -13.17 13.25
N HIS A 134 -3.48 -13.74 12.44
CA HIS A 134 -2.36 -14.56 12.94
C HIS A 134 -1.48 -13.85 13.96
N VAL A 135 -1.16 -12.56 13.74
CA VAL A 135 -0.35 -11.77 14.68
C VAL A 135 -1.07 -11.56 16.01
N TRP A 136 -2.38 -11.33 16.00
CA TRP A 136 -3.09 -10.95 17.21
C TRP A 136 -3.70 -12.12 17.96
N LEU A 137 -3.98 -13.24 17.29
CA LEU A 137 -4.32 -14.50 17.94
C LEU A 137 -3.30 -14.81 19.05
N ARG A 138 -1.99 -14.65 18.81
CA ARG A 138 -0.95 -14.96 19.82
C ARG A 138 -1.07 -14.28 21.20
N TYR A 139 -1.95 -13.28 21.37
CA TYR A 139 -2.24 -12.65 22.65
C TYR A 139 -3.25 -13.43 23.52
N HIS A 140 -3.76 -14.59 23.08
CA HIS A 140 -4.49 -15.53 23.94
C HIS A 140 -3.54 -16.41 24.79
N SER A 141 -4.03 -16.99 25.88
CA SER A 141 -3.21 -17.74 26.86
C SER A 141 -3.01 -19.23 26.57
N PHE A 142 -3.46 -19.73 25.42
CA PHE A 142 -3.46 -21.15 25.07
C PHE A 142 -2.68 -21.36 23.78
N LYS A 143 -2.61 -22.59 23.26
CA LYS A 143 -2.12 -22.84 21.90
C LYS A 143 -3.24 -23.47 21.11
N TYR A 144 -3.69 -22.80 20.05
CA TYR A 144 -4.73 -23.36 19.21
C TYR A 144 -4.15 -24.40 18.24
N PRO A 145 -4.95 -25.38 17.81
CA PRO A 145 -4.56 -26.25 16.71
C PRO A 145 -4.54 -25.44 15.40
N SER A 146 -3.63 -25.79 14.48
CA SER A 146 -3.43 -25.01 13.25
C SER A 146 -4.69 -24.84 12.40
N TRP A 147 -5.60 -25.83 12.40
CA TRP A 147 -6.87 -25.70 11.68
C TRP A 147 -7.75 -24.55 12.21
N TYR A 148 -7.69 -24.29 13.52
CA TYR A 148 -8.44 -23.20 14.13
C TYR A 148 -7.75 -21.86 13.86
N GLU A 149 -6.42 -21.79 13.97
CA GLU A 149 -5.67 -20.56 13.70
C GLU A 149 -5.89 -20.08 12.26
N GLU A 150 -5.73 -20.96 11.26
CA GLU A 150 -5.98 -20.62 9.87
C GLU A 150 -7.47 -20.34 9.60
N GLY A 151 -8.37 -21.20 10.10
CA GLY A 151 -9.81 -21.00 9.89
C GLY A 151 -10.34 -19.71 10.51
N PHE A 152 -9.81 -19.32 11.67
CA PHE A 152 -10.14 -18.05 12.31
C PHE A 152 -9.55 -16.87 11.55
N ALA A 153 -8.30 -16.99 11.05
CA ALA A 153 -7.71 -15.97 10.21
C ALA A 153 -8.52 -15.74 8.92
N GLU A 154 -8.96 -16.80 8.26
CA GLU A 154 -9.84 -16.74 7.08
C GLU A 154 -11.20 -16.11 7.41
N LEU A 155 -11.82 -16.52 8.52
CA LEU A 155 -13.07 -15.94 8.98
C LEU A 155 -12.90 -14.43 9.19
N MET A 156 -11.90 -14.01 9.98
CA MET A 156 -11.65 -12.60 10.25
C MET A 156 -11.26 -11.81 9.00
N SER A 157 -10.58 -12.42 8.03
CA SER A 157 -10.19 -11.75 6.77
C SER A 157 -11.42 -11.29 5.97
N ALA A 158 -12.55 -11.98 6.09
CA ALA A 158 -13.82 -11.66 5.46
C ALA A 158 -14.56 -10.47 6.10
N THR A 159 -14.01 -9.85 7.16
CA THR A 159 -14.63 -8.71 7.85
C THR A 159 -14.97 -7.57 6.87
N GLN A 160 -16.24 -7.17 6.85
CA GLN A 160 -16.73 -6.02 6.08
C GLN A 160 -17.29 -4.96 7.02
N PHE A 161 -16.90 -3.71 6.80
CA PHE A 161 -17.40 -2.59 7.59
C PHE A 161 -18.64 -1.97 6.94
N ILE A 162 -19.73 -1.87 7.70
CA ILE A 162 -21.04 -1.43 7.19
C ILE A 162 -21.22 0.09 7.35
N ASN A 163 -20.81 0.63 8.51
CA ASN A 163 -20.85 2.06 8.83
C ASN A 163 -19.46 2.58 9.23
N ASP A 164 -19.33 3.89 9.45
CA ASP A 164 -18.13 4.59 9.94
C ASP A 164 -17.76 4.20 11.40
N ASN A 165 -17.48 2.91 11.63
CA ASN A 165 -16.81 2.32 12.79
C ASN A 165 -17.66 1.71 13.91
N GLN A 166 -18.95 1.42 13.67
CA GLN A 166 -19.81 0.82 14.71
C GLN A 166 -20.33 -0.57 14.40
N SER A 167 -20.23 -1.02 13.16
CA SER A 167 -20.79 -2.30 12.74
C SER A 167 -19.95 -2.94 11.64
N PHE A 168 -19.78 -4.25 11.77
CA PHE A 168 -19.13 -5.09 10.79
C PHE A 168 -19.85 -6.44 10.73
N THR A 169 -19.64 -7.15 9.62
CA THR A 169 -19.99 -8.57 9.48
C THR A 169 -18.73 -9.36 9.21
N VAL A 170 -18.74 -10.62 9.60
CA VAL A 170 -17.67 -11.59 9.38
C VAL A 170 -18.24 -12.75 8.58
#